data_AF-A0A810NQI0-F1
#
_entry.id   AF-A0A810NQI0-F1
#
_cell.length_a   1.000
_cell.length_b   1.000
_cell.length_c   1.000
_cell.angle_alpha   90.00
_cell.angle_beta   90.00
_cell.angle_gamma   90.00
#
_symmetry.space_group_name_H-M   'P 1'
#
loop_
_entity.id
_entity.type
_entity.pdbx_description
1 polymer ?
#
loop_
_entity_poly.entity_id
_entity_poly.type
_entity_poly.pdbx_seq_one_letter_code
_entity_poly.pdbx_strand_id
1 'polypeptide(L)'
;MTLFPQGADWARARDAAGLETNSHEDMHAGELETSILLHVTPSVVQPGNETADHIAGDRTHMLSLGLAKYTSTGVVGRPSLGTADKGARAITNFVDGFASYYGVLTR
;
A
#
# COMPACT_ATOMS: atom_id res chain seq x y z
N MET A 1 18.36 -16.77 -1.97
CA MET A 1 17.44 -15.78 -2.57
C MET A 1 16.24 -15.64 -1.65
N THR A 2 15.78 -14.42 -1.36
CA THR A 2 14.57 -14.18 -0.56
C THR A 2 13.52 -13.47 -1.42
N LEU A 3 12.24 -13.70 -1.12
CA LEU A 3 11.13 -12.90 -1.63
C LEU A 3 10.35 -12.38 -0.43
N PHE A 4 10.43 -11.07 -0.21
CA PHE A 4 9.73 -10.32 0.82
C PHE A 4 9.42 -8.92 0.26
N PRO A 5 8.26 -8.33 0.59
CA PRO A 5 7.14 -8.92 1.31
C PRO A 5 6.33 -9.91 0.45
N GLN A 6 5.74 -10.94 1.07
CA GLN A 6 4.72 -11.81 0.48
C GLN A 6 3.31 -11.40 0.94
N GLY A 7 2.27 -12.05 0.43
CA GLY A 7 0.88 -11.72 0.77
C GLY A 7 0.57 -11.70 2.27
N ALA A 8 1.16 -12.62 3.05
CA ALA A 8 1.01 -12.65 4.50
C ALA A 8 1.74 -11.49 5.21
N ASP A 9 2.88 -11.04 4.68
CA ASP A 9 3.59 -9.87 5.21
C ASP A 9 2.78 -8.59 4.96
N TRP A 10 2.21 -8.45 3.75
CA TRP A 10 1.29 -7.37 3.44
C TRP A 10 0.07 -7.37 4.37
N ALA A 11 -0.57 -8.52 4.58
CA ALA A 11 -1.73 -8.62 5.46
C ALA A 11 -1.39 -8.17 6.89
N ARG A 12 -0.27 -8.67 7.46
CA ARG A 12 0.17 -8.26 8.80
C ARG A 12 0.47 -6.77 8.92
N ALA A 13 1.14 -6.19 7.92
CA ALA A 13 1.46 -4.76 7.93
C ALA A 13 0.19 -3.90 7.85
N ARG A 14 -0.80 -4.32 7.04
CA ARG A 14 -2.10 -3.64 6.92
C ARG A 14 -2.89 -3.71 8.24
N ASP A 15 -2.95 -4.88 8.87
CA ASP A 15 -3.63 -5.07 10.15
C ASP A 15 -2.95 -4.24 11.26
N ALA A 16 -1.62 -4.30 11.35
CA ALA A 16 -0.86 -3.52 12.34
C ALA A 16 -1.00 -2.00 12.11
N ALA A 17 -1.11 -1.57 10.86
CA ALA A 17 -1.36 -0.18 10.51
C ALA A 17 -2.81 0.24 10.78
N GLY A 18 -3.74 -0.68 11.03
CA GLY A 18 -5.15 -0.35 11.20
C GLY A 18 -5.75 0.26 9.93
N LEU A 19 -5.40 -0.29 8.77
CA LEU A 19 -5.98 0.16 7.52
C LEU A 19 -7.46 -0.21 7.43
N GLU A 20 -8.23 0.66 6.81
CA GLU A 20 -9.67 0.47 6.59
C GLU A 20 -9.96 -0.30 5.30
N THR A 21 -9.05 -0.22 4.33
CA THR A 21 -9.14 -0.89 3.04
C THR A 21 -8.39 -2.23 3.03
N ASN A 22 -8.96 -3.22 2.33
CA ASN A 22 -8.30 -4.51 2.14
C ASN A 22 -7.31 -4.47 0.96
N SER A 23 -6.44 -5.48 0.84
CA SER A 23 -5.41 -5.56 -0.21
C SER A 23 -5.95 -5.55 -1.64
N HIS A 24 -7.21 -5.95 -1.86
CA HIS A 24 -7.83 -5.90 -3.19
C HIS A 24 -8.36 -4.51 -3.49
N GLU A 25 -9.02 -3.85 -2.55
CA GLU A 25 -9.51 -2.49 -2.73
C GLU A 25 -8.38 -1.47 -2.82
N ASP A 26 -7.29 -1.71 -2.09
CA ASP A 26 -6.10 -0.86 -1.98
C ASP A 26 -4.94 -1.34 -2.85
N MET A 27 -5.20 -1.43 -4.14
CA MET A 27 -4.26 -2.00 -5.11
C MET A 27 -3.13 -1.03 -5.48
N HIS A 28 -3.44 0.26 -5.64
CA HIS A 28 -2.45 1.26 -6.06
C HIS A 28 -2.87 2.70 -5.70
N ALA A 29 -1.90 3.49 -5.26
CA ALA A 29 -2.03 4.89 -4.83
C ALA A 29 -3.17 5.11 -3.83
N GLY A 30 -3.43 4.10 -3.00
CA GLY A 30 -4.48 4.13 -2.00
C GLY A 30 -3.96 4.32 -0.59
N GLU A 31 -4.71 3.81 0.38
CA GLU A 31 -4.52 4.10 1.80
C GLU A 31 -3.10 3.75 2.29
N LEU A 32 -2.58 2.57 1.96
CA LEU A 32 -1.26 2.13 2.43
C LEU A 32 -0.12 2.96 1.85
N GLU A 33 -0.10 3.12 0.51
CA GLU A 33 0.97 3.84 -0.18
C GLU A 33 0.98 5.32 0.22
N THR A 34 -0.19 5.96 0.28
CA THR A 34 -0.31 7.34 0.74
C THR A 34 0.12 7.47 2.21
N SER A 35 -0.27 6.54 3.09
CA SER A 35 0.17 6.55 4.48
C SER A 35 1.70 6.49 4.61
N ILE A 36 2.34 5.61 3.84
CA ILE A 36 3.81 5.48 3.78
C ILE A 36 4.45 6.80 3.32
N LEU A 37 3.94 7.41 2.25
CA LEU A 37 4.48 8.67 1.74
C LEU A 37 4.30 9.83 2.73
N LEU A 38 3.14 9.91 3.39
CA LEU A 38 2.87 10.90 4.45
C LEU A 38 3.82 10.73 5.65
N HIS A 39 4.25 9.51 5.95
CA HIS A 39 5.24 9.25 7.01
C HIS A 39 6.66 9.62 6.60
N VAL A 40 7.11 9.15 5.43
CA VAL A 40 8.52 9.20 5.03
C VAL A 40 8.89 10.53 4.37
N THR A 41 8.01 11.04 3.50
CA THR A 41 8.31 12.22 2.68
C THR A 41 7.02 12.98 2.32
N PRO A 42 6.32 13.58 3.30
CA PRO A 42 4.98 14.13 3.12
C PRO A 42 4.89 15.19 2.00
N SER A 43 5.99 15.88 1.67
CA SER A 43 6.05 16.88 0.61
C SER A 43 5.77 16.35 -0.81
N VAL A 44 5.84 15.04 -1.04
CA VAL A 44 5.54 14.47 -2.36
C VAL A 44 4.05 14.18 -2.55
N VAL A 45 3.27 14.15 -1.46
CA VAL A 45 1.81 13.98 -1.53
C VAL A 45 1.20 15.33 -1.93
N GLN A 46 0.72 15.40 -3.16
CA GLN A 46 0.19 16.63 -3.74
C GLN A 46 -1.23 16.94 -3.24
N PRO A 47 -1.63 18.23 -3.23
CA PRO A 47 -3.02 18.61 -3.05
C PRO A 47 -3.95 17.89 -4.05
N GLY A 48 -5.15 17.53 -3.61
CA GLY A 48 -6.13 16.74 -4.38
C GLY A 48 -6.10 15.25 -4.06
N ASN A 49 -5.05 14.75 -3.41
CA ASN A 49 -4.96 13.37 -2.92
C ASN A 49 -6.11 13.04 -1.94
N GLU A 50 -6.52 13.99 -1.12
CA GLU A 50 -7.61 13.89 -0.16
C GLU A 50 -8.99 13.64 -0.79
N THR A 51 -9.13 13.87 -2.10
CA THR A 51 -10.37 13.62 -2.86
C THR A 51 -10.19 12.58 -3.97
N ALA A 52 -9.05 11.89 -4.02
CA ALA A 52 -8.67 11.04 -5.14
C ALA A 52 -9.17 9.59 -5.04
N ASP A 53 -10.03 9.28 -4.07
CA ASP A 53 -10.57 7.94 -3.84
C ASP A 53 -11.23 7.34 -5.08
N HIS A 54 -10.81 6.13 -5.44
CA HIS A 54 -11.36 5.39 -6.57
C HIS A 54 -11.28 3.88 -6.34
N ILE A 55 -12.43 3.22 -6.19
CA ILE A 55 -12.50 1.77 -6.07
C ILE A 55 -12.85 1.17 -7.43
N ALA A 56 -11.94 0.39 -7.99
CA ALA A 56 -12.14 -0.28 -9.26
C ALA A 56 -12.47 -1.77 -9.04
N GLY A 57 -13.66 -2.11 -8.55
CA GLY A 57 -14.09 -3.45 -8.09
C GLY A 57 -13.51 -4.68 -8.83
N ASP A 58 -14.26 -5.24 -9.79
CA ASP A 58 -13.80 -6.39 -10.59
C ASP A 58 -12.78 -5.96 -11.64
N ARG A 59 -11.61 -6.61 -11.60
CA ARG A 59 -10.46 -6.36 -12.47
C ARG A 59 -9.95 -7.63 -13.13
N THR A 60 -10.84 -8.62 -13.36
CA THR A 60 -10.50 -9.94 -13.92
C THR A 60 -9.63 -9.89 -15.18
N HIS A 61 -9.85 -8.91 -16.07
CA HIS A 61 -9.09 -8.76 -17.32
C HIS A 61 -7.99 -7.69 -17.28
N MET A 62 -7.60 -7.22 -16.09
CA MET A 62 -6.63 -6.13 -15.94
C MET A 62 -5.27 -6.43 -16.57
N LEU A 63 -4.79 -7.66 -16.49
CA LEU A 63 -3.52 -8.04 -17.13
C LEU A 63 -3.58 -8.00 -18.66
N SER A 64 -4.78 -8.01 -19.25
CA SER A 64 -4.98 -7.92 -20.70
C SER A 64 -5.36 -6.50 -21.17
N LEU A 65 -6.17 -5.78 -20.39
CA LEU A 65 -6.71 -4.47 -20.75
C LEU A 65 -5.87 -3.30 -20.20
N GLY A 66 -4.97 -3.57 -19.24
CA GLY A 66 -4.21 -2.56 -18.54
C GLY A 66 -5.02 -1.79 -17.49
N LEU A 67 -4.31 -1.08 -16.61
CA LEU A 67 -4.90 -0.34 -15.49
C LEU A 67 -5.78 0.84 -15.95
N ALA A 68 -5.43 1.47 -17.07
CA ALA A 68 -6.16 2.62 -17.63
C ALA A 68 -7.63 2.31 -17.99
N LYS A 69 -7.99 1.02 -18.16
CA LYS A 69 -9.39 0.61 -18.33
C LYS A 69 -10.22 0.77 -17.06
N TYR A 70 -9.56 0.79 -15.90
CA TYR A 70 -10.16 0.69 -14.57
C TYR A 70 -10.04 1.99 -13.76
N THR A 71 -9.15 2.91 -14.14
CA THR A 71 -8.97 4.20 -13.47
C THR A 71 -8.45 5.24 -14.47
N SER A 72 -8.94 6.47 -14.37
CA SER A 72 -8.49 7.61 -15.18
C SER A 72 -7.30 8.35 -14.57
N THR A 73 -7.06 8.20 -13.27
CA THR A 73 -6.01 8.90 -12.51
C THR A 73 -4.84 8.00 -12.15
N GLY A 74 -5.03 6.68 -12.22
CA GLY A 74 -4.09 5.68 -11.71
C GLY A 74 -4.42 5.20 -10.30
N VAL A 75 -5.26 5.94 -9.54
CA VAL A 75 -5.68 5.51 -8.20
C VAL A 75 -6.62 4.32 -8.28
N VAL A 76 -6.33 3.31 -7.45
CA VAL A 76 -7.20 2.17 -7.14
C VAL A 76 -7.08 1.91 -5.64
N GLY A 77 -7.90 2.63 -4.87
CA GLY A 77 -7.88 2.63 -3.41
C GLY A 77 -8.50 3.90 -2.83
N ARG A 78 -8.24 4.12 -1.53
CA ARG A 78 -8.72 5.31 -0.79
C ARG A 78 -7.57 6.10 -0.18
N PRO A 79 -6.82 6.87 -0.97
CA PRO A 79 -5.75 7.73 -0.45
C PRO A 79 -6.25 8.76 0.57
N SER A 80 -7.54 9.13 0.57
CA SER A 80 -8.11 10.05 1.56
C SER A 80 -8.01 9.54 3.01
N LEU A 81 -7.93 8.22 3.20
CA LEU A 81 -7.83 7.57 4.51
C LEU A 81 -6.38 7.45 5.01
N GLY A 82 -5.41 7.85 4.18
CA GLY A 82 -4.00 7.73 4.49
C GLY A 82 -3.57 8.71 5.58
N THR A 83 -2.75 8.25 6.52
CA THR A 83 -2.16 9.10 7.56
C THR A 83 -0.70 8.74 7.82
N ALA A 84 0.10 9.71 8.27
CA ALA A 84 1.50 9.47 8.62
C ALA A 84 1.67 8.41 9.72
N ASP A 85 0.72 8.33 10.65
CA ASP A 85 0.72 7.38 11.75
C ASP A 85 0.44 5.94 11.27
N LYS A 86 -0.52 5.74 10.35
CA LYS A 86 -0.71 4.46 9.64
C LYS A 86 0.57 4.05 8.91
N GLY A 87 1.26 5.00 8.28
CA GLY A 87 2.51 4.75 7.54
C GLY A 87 3.66 4.30 8.44
N ALA A 88 3.82 4.96 9.60
CA ALA A 88 4.83 4.60 10.59
C ALA A 88 4.65 3.15 11.08
N ARG A 89 3.40 2.76 11.39
CA ARG A 89 3.08 1.39 11.82
C ARG A 89 3.34 0.36 10.72
N ALA A 90 2.94 0.65 9.48
CA ALA A 90 3.18 -0.25 8.36
C ALA A 90 4.67 -0.50 8.13
N ILE A 91 5.48 0.57 8.06
CA ILE A 91 6.94 0.46 7.87
C ILE A 91 7.59 -0.29 9.02
N THR A 92 7.22 0.01 10.27
CA THR A 92 7.74 -0.71 11.45
C THR A 92 7.48 -2.22 11.31
N ASN A 93 6.26 -2.61 10.94
CA ASN A 93 5.91 -4.02 10.77
C ASN A 93 6.69 -4.68 9.62
N PHE A 94 6.93 -3.98 8.51
CA PHE A 94 7.77 -4.48 7.42
C PHE A 94 9.22 -4.67 7.86
N VAL A 95 9.79 -3.72 8.60
CA VAL A 95 11.17 -3.81 9.11
C VAL A 95 11.33 -4.98 10.07
N ASP A 96 10.41 -5.10 11.04
CA ASP A 96 10.39 -6.20 12.01
C ASP A 96 10.23 -7.55 11.31
N GLY A 97 9.33 -7.64 10.32
CA GLY A 97 9.13 -8.83 9.51
C GLY A 97 10.37 -9.21 8.70
N PHE A 98 11.06 -8.22 8.12
CA PHE A 98 12.25 -8.44 7.30
C PHE A 98 13.47 -8.90 8.12
N ALA A 99 13.57 -8.54 9.41
CA ALA A 99 14.71 -8.85 10.26
C ALA A 99 15.06 -10.35 10.29
N SER A 100 14.05 -11.22 10.31
CA SER A 100 14.23 -12.68 10.22
C SER A 100 14.91 -13.10 8.91
N TYR A 101 14.45 -12.59 7.77
CA TYR A 101 15.02 -12.88 6.45
C TYR A 101 16.45 -12.37 6.35
N TYR A 102 16.70 -11.16 6.84
CA TYR A 102 18.05 -10.57 6.87
C TYR A 102 19.04 -11.46 7.65
N GLY A 103 18.63 -12.00 8.79
CA GLY A 103 19.44 -12.92 9.60
C GLY A 103 19.72 -14.28 8.97
N VAL A 104 18.97 -14.69 7.93
CA VAL A 104 19.27 -15.89 7.12
C VAL A 104 20.21 -15.53 5.96
N LEU A 105 20.05 -14.36 5.36
CA LEU A 105 20.84 -13.92 4.20
C LEU A 105 22.27 -13.49 4.53
N THR A 106 22.52 -13.08 5.76
CA THR A 106 23.82 -12.55 6.22
C THR A 106 24.64 -13.56 7.02
N ARG A 107 24.28 -14.84 6.93
CA ARG A 107 25.08 -15.94 7.47
C ARG A 107 26.14 -16.42 6.49
#